data_AF-A0A6L6C8Y0-F1
#
_entry.id   AF-A0A6L6C8Y0-F1
#
_cell.length_a   1.000
_cell.length_b   1.000
_cell.length_c   1.000
_cell.angle_alpha   90.00
_cell.angle_beta   90.00
_cell.angle_gamma   90.00
#
_symmetry.space_group_name_H-M   'P 1'
#
loop_
_entity.id
_entity.type
_entity.pdbx_description
1 polymer ?
#
loop_
_entity_poly.entity_id
_entity_poly.type
_entity_poly.pdbx_seq_one_letter_code
_entity_poly.pdbx_strand_id
1 'polypeptide(L)'
;MRHLLENALPTDTIAAIRCLTESEQELELLRFEMVKRARSNHRSWEEIAVALGISRQSAWQYYAPRILNEADQEENGQRRLSTDEATDIAVSESRAVRRRRRSTPV
;
A
#
# COMPACT_ATOMS: atom_id res chain seq x y z
N MET A 1 19.11 -7.60 -4.47
CA MET A 1 18.60 -7.49 -3.08
C MET A 1 19.75 -7.92 -2.18
N ARG A 2 20.35 -7.01 -1.39
CA ARG A 2 21.52 -7.32 -0.57
C ARG A 2 21.07 -8.35 0.48
N HIS A 3 21.59 -9.58 0.40
CA HIS A 3 21.26 -10.65 1.34
C HIS A 3 21.57 -10.16 2.77
N LEU A 4 20.63 -10.29 3.70
CA LEU A 4 20.93 -10.08 5.12
C LEU A 4 21.97 -11.14 5.49
N LEU A 5 23.21 -10.70 5.72
CA LEU A 5 24.30 -11.58 6.11
C LEU A 5 24.20 -11.78 7.62
N GLU A 6 24.19 -13.04 8.06
CA GLU A 6 24.17 -13.40 9.49
C GLU A 6 25.31 -12.71 10.27
N ASN A 7 26.46 -12.52 9.63
CA ASN A 7 27.62 -11.82 10.19
C ASN A 7 27.41 -10.32 10.42
N ALA A 8 26.31 -9.73 9.95
CA ALA A 8 25.95 -8.34 10.22
C ALA A 8 25.06 -8.20 11.46
N LEU A 9 24.61 -9.31 12.06
CA LEU A 9 23.79 -9.31 13.26
C LEU A 9 24.66 -9.31 14.54
N PRO A 10 24.15 -8.78 15.65
CA PRO A 10 24.76 -8.95 16.97
C PRO A 10 25.01 -10.42 17.31
N THR A 11 26.11 -10.70 18.02
CA THR A 11 26.43 -12.08 18.49
C THR A 11 25.46 -12.56 19.57
N ASP A 12 24.95 -11.64 20.39
CA ASP A 12 23.88 -11.96 21.34
C ASP A 12 22.57 -12.25 20.60
N THR A 13 22.00 -13.43 20.81
CA THR A 13 20.83 -13.91 20.06
C THR A 13 19.59 -13.05 20.31
N ILE A 14 19.39 -12.56 21.53
CA ILE A 14 18.23 -11.69 21.84
C ILE A 14 18.39 -10.32 21.17
N ALA A 15 19.59 -9.74 21.20
CA ALA A 15 19.91 -8.52 20.47
C ALA A 15 19.75 -8.69 18.96
N ALA A 16 20.12 -9.84 18.40
CA ALA A 16 19.91 -10.14 16.99
C ALA A 16 18.42 -10.19 16.61
N ILE A 17 17.59 -10.84 17.42
CA ILE A 17 16.13 -10.88 17.22
C ILE A 17 15.53 -9.47 17.28
N ARG A 18 15.97 -8.62 18.22
CA ARG A 18 15.53 -7.22 18.29
C ARG A 18 15.92 -6.44 17.04
N CYS A 19 17.17 -6.55 16.61
CA CYS A 19 17.67 -5.90 15.40
C CYS A 19 16.88 -6.33 14.14
N LEU A 20 16.55 -7.62 14.02
CA LEU A 20 15.69 -8.12 12.93
C LEU A 20 14.29 -7.51 13.01
N THR A 21 13.70 -7.45 14.20
CA THR A 21 12.35 -6.90 14.42
C THR A 21 12.29 -5.40 14.06
N GLU A 22 13.33 -4.63 14.41
CA GLU A 22 13.48 -3.23 14.03
C GLU A 22 13.62 -3.09 12.51
N SER A 23 14.46 -3.92 11.90
CA SER A 23 14.66 -3.93 10.44
C SER A 23 13.37 -4.29 9.68
N GLU A 24 12.56 -5.23 10.19
CA GLU A 24 11.27 -5.57 9.61
C GLU A 24 10.28 -4.40 9.66
N GLN A 25 10.27 -3.64 10.76
CA GLN A 25 9.44 -2.44 10.89
C GLN A 25 9.88 -1.36 9.89
N GLU A 26 11.18 -1.12 9.75
CA GLU A 26 11.72 -0.19 8.75
C GLU A 26 11.36 -0.61 7.32
N LEU A 27 11.47 -1.90 7.01
CA LEU A 27 11.07 -2.44 5.71
C LEU A 27 9.57 -2.29 5.47
N GLU A 28 8.73 -2.46 6.49
CA GLU A 28 7.29 -2.25 6.37
C GLU A 28 6.95 -0.77 6.10
N LEU A 29 7.63 0.17 6.76
CA LEU A 29 7.47 1.60 6.48
C LEU A 29 7.88 1.94 5.03
N LEU A 30 9.01 1.42 4.57
CA LEU A 30 9.44 1.59 3.18
C LEU A 30 8.45 0.97 2.19
N ARG A 31 7.93 -0.22 2.48
CA ARG A 31 6.92 -0.89 1.67
C ARG A 31 5.65 -0.05 1.57
N PHE A 32 5.19 0.47 2.70
CA PHE A 32 4.04 1.38 2.76
C PHE A 32 4.23 2.60 1.87
N GLU A 33 5.39 3.27 1.97
CA GLU A 33 5.74 4.41 1.11
C GLU A 33 5.74 4.07 -0.38
N MET A 34 6.25 2.89 -0.76
CA MET A 34 6.19 2.45 -2.16
C MET A 34 4.77 2.21 -2.63
N VAL A 35 3.89 1.65 -1.78
CA VAL A 35 2.46 1.48 -2.10
C VAL A 35 1.77 2.84 -2.26
N LYS A 36 2.02 3.79 -1.35
CA LYS A 36 1.52 5.17 -1.45
C LYS A 36 1.93 5.82 -2.77
N ARG A 37 3.22 5.74 -3.13
CA ARG A 37 3.73 6.23 -4.42
C ARG A 37 3.14 5.50 -5.62
N ALA A 38 2.90 4.20 -5.55
CA ALA A 38 2.25 3.47 -6.63
C ALA A 38 0.81 3.98 -6.84
N ARG A 39 0.08 4.22 -5.74
CA ARG A 39 -1.28 4.79 -5.77
C ARG A 39 -1.30 6.23 -6.31
N SER A 40 -0.33 7.07 -5.94
CA SER A 40 -0.21 8.43 -6.48
C SER A 40 0.14 8.45 -7.97
N ASN A 41 0.83 7.41 -8.46
CA ASN A 41 1.10 7.20 -9.88
C ASN A 41 -0.02 6.41 -10.60
N HIS A 42 -1.24 6.43 -10.06
CA HIS A 42 -2.44 5.81 -10.63
C HIS A 42 -2.34 4.30 -10.91
N ARG A 43 -1.43 3.58 -10.23
CA ARG A 43 -1.39 2.10 -10.33
C ARG A 43 -2.58 1.48 -9.62
N SER A 44 -3.20 0.49 -10.26
CA SER A 44 -4.36 -0.20 -9.73
C SER A 44 -4.02 -1.05 -8.50
N TRP A 45 -5.02 -1.31 -7.64
CA TRP A 45 -4.84 -2.22 -6.50
C TRP A 45 -4.51 -3.65 -6.92
N GLU A 46 -4.92 -4.06 -8.13
CA GLU A 46 -4.58 -5.37 -8.68
C GLU A 46 -3.07 -5.46 -9.00
N GLU A 47 -2.52 -4.48 -9.73
CA GLU A 47 -1.07 -4.43 -10.04
C GLU A 47 -0.23 -4.42 -8.76
N ILE A 48 -0.64 -3.64 -7.76
CA ILE A 48 0.06 -3.56 -6.47
C ILE A 48 -0.01 -4.90 -5.73
N ALA A 49 -1.17 -5.54 -5.69
CA ALA A 49 -1.36 -6.81 -5.00
C ALA A 49 -0.52 -7.94 -5.64
N VAL A 50 -0.46 -7.97 -6.98
CA VAL A 50 0.42 -8.88 -7.72
C VAL A 50 1.89 -8.66 -7.35
N ALA A 51 2.35 -7.41 -7.29
CA ALA A 51 3.73 -7.09 -6.91
C ALA A 51 4.05 -7.47 -5.44
N LEU A 52 3.06 -7.40 -4.55
CA LEU A 52 3.18 -7.79 -3.15
C LEU A 52 3.01 -9.30 -2.91
N GLY A 53 2.54 -10.07 -3.90
CA GLY A 53 2.25 -11.49 -3.76
C GLY A 53 1.03 -11.80 -2.88
N ILE A 54 0.06 -10.88 -2.80
CA ILE A 54 -1.17 -11.03 -1.99
C ILE A 54 -2.42 -10.81 -2.85
N SER A 55 -3.59 -11.07 -2.28
CA SER A 55 -4.85 -10.77 -2.96
C SER A 55 -5.12 -9.25 -3.01
N ARG A 56 -5.84 -8.79 -4.05
CA ARG A 56 -6.30 -7.39 -4.16
C ARG A 56 -7.08 -6.92 -2.94
N GLN A 57 -7.94 -7.79 -2.39
CA GLN A 57 -8.74 -7.46 -1.22
C GLN A 57 -7.84 -7.27 0.01
N SER A 58 -6.85 -8.15 0.21
CA SER A 58 -5.87 -8.04 1.31
C SER A 58 -5.05 -6.76 1.19
N ALA A 59 -4.57 -6.42 -0.01
CA ALA A 59 -3.84 -5.19 -0.26
C ALA A 59 -4.68 -3.95 0.07
N TRP A 60 -5.93 -3.91 -0.39
CA TRP A 60 -6.83 -2.80 -0.10
C TRP A 60 -7.11 -2.66 1.40
N GLN A 61 -7.47 -3.76 2.08
CA GLN A 61 -7.80 -3.75 3.51
C GLN A 61 -6.62 -3.28 4.37
N TYR A 62 -5.39 -3.64 3.99
CA TYR A 62 -4.20 -3.28 4.75
C TYR A 62 -3.73 -1.84 4.49
N TYR A 63 -3.64 -1.44 3.22
CA TYR A 63 -2.99 -0.20 2.82
C TYR A 63 -3.96 0.98 2.65
N ALA A 64 -5.16 0.75 2.11
CA ALA A 64 -6.06 1.85 1.74
C ALA A 64 -6.50 2.70 2.96
N PRO A 65 -6.93 2.12 4.10
CA PRO A 65 -7.32 2.92 5.26
C PRO A 65 -6.17 3.78 5.80
N ARG A 66 -4.94 3.25 5.81
CA ARG A 66 -3.76 3.97 6.31
C ARG A 66 -3.40 5.15 5.40
N ILE A 67 -3.46 4.95 4.07
CA ILE A 67 -3.21 6.03 3.09
C ILE A 67 -4.29 7.12 3.20
N LEU A 68 -5.56 6.73 3.32
CA LEU A 68 -6.66 7.69 3.45
C LEU A 68 -6.53 8.51 4.74
N ASN A 69 -6.25 7.86 5.86
CA ASN A 69 -6.05 8.54 7.14
C ASN A 69 -4.86 9.51 7.10
N GLU A 70 -3.75 9.12 6.46
CA GLU A 70 -2.58 9.99 6.34
C GLU A 70 -2.87 11.20 5.43
N ALA A 71 -3.59 11.00 4.32
CA ALA A 71 -4.05 12.08 3.48
C ALA A 71 -4.98 13.05 4.23
N ASP A 72 -5.89 12.55 5.09
CA ASP A 72 -6.74 13.39 5.93
C ASP A 72 -5.94 14.20 6.96
N GLN A 73 -4.87 13.64 7.53
CA GLN A 73 -3.98 14.35 8.46
C GLN A 73 -3.14 15.41 7.74
N GLU A 74 -2.58 15.07 6.58
CA GLU A 74 -1.88 16.01 5.71
C GLU A 74 -2.84 17.12 5.25
N GLU A 75 -4.06 16.79 4.83
CA GLU A 75 -5.09 17.74 4.39
C GLU A 75 -5.57 18.64 5.52
N ASN A 76 -5.75 18.15 6.75
CA ASN A 76 -6.07 19.01 7.89
C ASN A 76 -4.91 19.94 8.27
N GLY A 77 -3.66 19.54 8.00
CA GLY A 77 -2.48 20.42 8.06
C GLY A 77 -2.40 21.41 6.87
N GLN A 78 -2.84 20.97 5.67
CA GLN A 78 -2.81 21.69 4.39
C GLN A 78 -4.16 22.30 3.97
N ARG A 79 -5.16 22.43 4.85
CA ARG A 79 -6.48 23.07 4.58
C ARG A 79 -6.37 24.60 4.43
N ARG A 80 -5.34 25.02 3.70
CA ARG A 80 -5.27 26.12 2.75
C ARG A 80 -5.04 25.56 1.34
N LEU A 81 -5.95 24.73 0.78
CA LEU A 81 -6.43 24.78 -0.63
C LEU A 81 -7.00 23.42 -1.15
N SER A 82 -8.34 23.41 -1.25
CA SER A 82 -9.27 22.68 -2.14
C SER A 82 -9.23 21.15 -2.31
N THR A 83 -10.22 20.49 -1.69
CA THR A 83 -10.60 19.07 -1.81
C THR A 83 -11.63 18.88 -2.93
N ASP A 84 -11.36 18.08 -3.97
CA ASP A 84 -12.44 17.51 -4.82
C ASP A 84 -12.08 16.30 -5.72
N GLU A 85 -10.94 15.62 -5.60
CA GLU A 85 -10.50 14.67 -6.66
C GLU A 85 -10.35 13.18 -6.27
N ALA A 86 -10.65 12.78 -5.03
CA ALA A 86 -10.35 11.40 -4.58
C ALA A 86 -11.47 10.36 -4.76
N THR A 87 -12.72 10.79 -4.96
CA THR A 87 -13.90 9.91 -4.92
C THR A 87 -14.29 9.32 -6.29
N ASP A 88 -13.87 9.90 -7.40
CA ASP A 88 -14.29 9.47 -8.75
C ASP A 88 -13.55 8.22 -9.28
N ILE A 89 -12.32 7.95 -8.83
CA ILE A 89 -11.52 6.83 -9.34
C ILE A 89 -12.06 5.47 -8.84
N ALA A 90 -12.48 5.37 -7.57
CA ALA A 90 -12.96 4.12 -6.99
C ALA A 90 -14.32 3.66 -7.57
N VAL A 91 -15.16 4.61 -7.97
CA VAL A 91 -16.48 4.34 -8.56
C VAL A 91 -16.37 3.91 -10.02
N SER A 92 -15.42 4.46 -10.77
CA SER A 92 -15.25 4.16 -12.21
C SER A 92 -14.85 2.70 -12.47
N GLU A 93 -13.91 2.13 -11.70
CA GLU A 93 -13.49 0.73 -11.83
C GLU A 93 -14.61 -0.24 -11.46
N SER A 94 -15.36 0.06 -10.39
CA SER A 94 -16.51 -0.76 -9.97
C SER A 94 -17.64 -0.78 -11.00
N ARG A 95 -17.89 0.35 -11.69
CA ARG A 95 -18.88 0.43 -12.78
C ARG A 95 -18.41 -0.28 -14.05
N ALA A 96 -17.13 -0.18 -14.41
CA ALA A 96 -16.56 -0.85 -15.58
C ALA A 96 -16.65 -2.39 -15.48
N VAL A 97 -16.32 -2.95 -14.31
CA VAL A 97 -16.39 -4.40 -14.06
C VAL A 97 -17.83 -4.92 -14.11
N ARG A 98 -18.79 -4.17 -13.55
CA ARG A 98 -20.22 -4.53 -13.58
C ARG A 98 -20.85 -4.42 -14.97
N ARG A 99 -20.38 -3.49 -15.81
CA ARG A 99 -20.85 -3.35 -17.20
C ARG A 99 -20.39 -4.52 -18.06
N ARG A 100 -19.14 -4.97 -17.90
CA ARG A 100 -18.57 -6.10 -18.65
C ARG A 100 -19.28 -7.42 -18.39
N ARG A 101 -19.78 -7.67 -17.17
CA ARG A 101 -20.53 -8.89 -16.82
C ARG A 101 -21.96 -8.94 -17.34
N ARG A 102 -22.57 -7.79 -17.69
CA ARG A 102 -23.94 -7.71 -18.21
C ARG A 102 -24.02 -7.78 -19.74
N SER A 103 -22.89 -7.63 -20.43
CA SER A 103 -22.81 -7.61 -21.90
C SER A 103 -22.39 -8.94 -22.53
N THR A 104 -22.19 -9.99 -21.75
CA THR A 104 -21.92 -11.35 -22.25
C THR A 104 -23.19 -12.17 -22.11
N PRO A 105 -24.01 -12.35 -23.18
CA PRO A 105 -25.02 -13.40 -23.19
C PRO A 105 -24.31 -14.76 -23.34
N VAL A 106 -24.85 -15.77 -22.64
CA VAL A 106 -24.60 -17.20 -22.94
C VAL A 106 -25.32 -17.55 -24.23
#